data_AF-A0A661K816-F1
#
_entry.id   AF-A0A661K816-F1
#
_cell.length_a   1.000
_cell.length_b   1.000
_cell.length_c   1.000
_cell.angle_alpha   90.00
_cell.angle_beta   90.00
_cell.angle_gamma   90.00
#
_symmetry.space_group_name_H-M   'P 1'
#
loop_
_entity.id
_entity.type
_entity.pdbx_description
1 polymer ?
#
loop_
_entity_poly.entity_id
_entity_poly.type
_entity_poly.pdbx_seq_one_letter_code
_entity_poly.pdbx_strand_id
1 'polypeptide(L)'
;MSEMYFDIEVAYRNPEIIARMLEGRKIPGPNPGNCKIITIQYQLLDESGNPKTPLRIFKEWDTSEEDIIRKIATMINPQRLWEFIPVGHNIYFDLGMLKERAALYGIRYSNWFIYNELPSIDIKHICIGMNSFRLKDSGLDKFSGKETSGRDVPLWYYRKEYDKIIDYVTKEAKEFIEFYKRLRETLPDFRKQYGFF
;
A
#
# COMPACT_ATOMS: atom_id res chain seq x y z
N MET A 1 -4.89 11.38 -16.48
CA MET A 1 -4.19 10.96 -15.24
C MET A 1 -4.76 9.64 -14.80
N SER A 2 -3.92 8.73 -14.32
CA SER A 2 -4.33 7.37 -13.96
C SER A 2 -4.10 7.14 -12.47
N GLU A 3 -5.12 7.45 -11.67
CA GLU A 3 -5.15 7.08 -10.25
C GLU A 3 -5.22 5.55 -10.13
N MET A 4 -4.30 4.99 -9.36
CA MET A 4 -4.17 3.55 -9.14
C MET A 4 -4.24 3.32 -7.64
N TYR A 5 -5.25 2.59 -7.16
CA TYR A 5 -5.10 1.95 -5.85
C TYR A 5 -3.78 1.16 -5.89
N PHE A 6 -2.92 1.34 -4.90
CA PHE A 6 -1.62 0.69 -4.82
C PHE A 6 -1.28 0.38 -3.37
N ASP A 7 -0.83 -0.85 -3.15
CA ASP A 7 -0.48 -1.35 -1.82
C ASP A 7 0.47 -2.56 -1.96
N ILE A 8 1.24 -2.85 -0.92
CA ILE A 8 2.16 -3.98 -0.89
C ILE A 8 2.03 -4.76 0.42
N GLU A 9 2.20 -6.07 0.35
CA GLU A 9 2.41 -6.87 1.55
C GLU A 9 3.83 -7.36 1.67
N VAL A 10 4.29 -7.50 2.91
CA VAL A 10 5.68 -7.83 3.23
C VAL A 10 5.76 -8.96 4.23
N ALA A 11 6.82 -9.76 4.13
CA ALA A 11 7.13 -10.80 5.11
C ALA A 11 8.55 -10.64 5.65
N TYR A 12 8.76 -11.03 6.91
CA TYR A 12 10.08 -11.02 7.51
C TYR A 12 10.99 -12.09 6.89
N ARG A 13 12.23 -11.72 6.62
CA ARG A 13 13.26 -12.62 6.07
C ARG A 13 14.01 -13.40 7.14
N ASN A 14 14.06 -12.87 8.37
CA ASN A 14 14.76 -13.51 9.49
C ASN A 14 13.79 -14.44 10.25
N PRO A 15 14.03 -15.77 10.25
CA PRO A 15 13.21 -16.73 11.00
C PRO A 15 13.11 -16.44 12.50
N GLU A 16 14.11 -15.80 13.10
CA GLU A 16 14.09 -15.42 14.52
C GLU A 16 12.99 -14.40 14.82
N ILE A 17 12.70 -13.49 13.89
CA ILE A 17 11.60 -12.53 14.04
C ILE A 17 10.26 -13.26 14.06
N ILE A 18 10.09 -14.26 13.18
CA ILE A 18 8.89 -15.10 13.14
C ILE A 18 8.75 -15.92 14.44
N ALA A 19 9.85 -16.51 14.93
CA ALA A 19 9.83 -17.24 16.19
C ALA A 19 9.38 -16.36 17.36
N ARG A 20 9.94 -15.15 17.48
CA ARG A 20 9.52 -14.16 18.49
C ARG A 20 8.05 -13.77 18.34
N MET A 21 7.56 -13.65 17.10
CA MET A 21 6.16 -13.33 16.83
C MET A 21 5.21 -14.46 17.28
N LEU A 22 5.57 -15.73 17.04
CA LEU A 22 4.82 -16.90 17.51
C LEU A 22 4.80 -17.00 19.05
N GLU A 23 5.84 -16.53 19.71
CA GLU A 23 5.94 -16.45 21.18
C GLU A 23 5.24 -15.21 21.78
N GLY A 24 4.62 -14.36 20.95
CA GLY A 24 3.99 -13.12 21.41
C GLY A 24 4.98 -12.06 21.91
N ARG A 25 6.26 -12.18 21.55
CA ARG A 25 7.32 -11.23 21.96
C ARG A 25 7.34 -10.02 21.05
N LYS A 26 7.92 -8.92 21.55
CA LYS A 26 8.13 -7.69 20.77
C LYS A 26 9.05 -7.97 19.58
N ILE A 27 8.60 -7.59 18.39
CA ILE A 27 9.34 -7.68 17.14
C ILE A 27 9.70 -6.29 16.59
N PRO A 28 10.77 -6.13 15.80
CA PRO A 28 11.03 -4.90 15.09
C PRO A 28 9.95 -4.63 14.05
N GLY A 29 9.65 -3.35 13.79
CA GLY A 29 8.77 -2.97 12.69
C GLY A 29 9.30 -3.42 11.33
N PRO A 30 8.41 -3.65 10.35
CA PRO A 30 8.81 -4.01 8.99
C PRO A 30 9.61 -2.88 8.34
N ASN A 31 10.70 -3.23 7.66
CA ASN A 31 11.54 -2.32 6.89
C ASN A 31 12.28 -3.08 5.77
N PRO A 32 12.90 -2.39 4.81
CA PRO A 32 13.52 -3.06 3.65
C PRO A 32 14.69 -3.98 4.02
N GLY A 33 15.32 -3.74 5.18
CA GLY A 33 16.44 -4.50 5.70
C GLY A 33 16.02 -5.82 6.38
N ASN A 34 14.82 -5.91 6.96
CA ASN A 34 14.34 -7.14 7.61
C ASN A 34 13.20 -7.85 6.87
N CYS A 35 12.60 -7.22 5.87
CA CYS A 35 11.48 -7.76 5.09
C CYS A 35 11.82 -7.97 3.61
N LYS A 36 10.98 -8.76 2.94
CA LYS A 36 10.83 -8.86 1.49
C LYS A 36 9.39 -8.51 1.11
N ILE A 37 9.19 -8.04 -0.12
CA ILE A 37 7.86 -7.84 -0.70
C ILE A 37 7.33 -9.21 -1.14
N ILE A 38 6.10 -9.52 -0.74
CA ILE A 38 5.43 -10.80 -1.07
C ILE A 38 4.26 -10.63 -2.02
N THR A 39 3.55 -9.51 -1.94
CA THR A 39 2.57 -9.12 -2.95
C THR A 39 2.70 -7.66 -3.32
N ILE A 40 2.30 -7.35 -4.55
CA ILE A 40 2.08 -5.99 -5.02
C ILE A 40 0.71 -5.98 -5.67
N GLN A 41 -0.19 -5.14 -5.18
CA GLN A 41 -1.56 -5.05 -5.65
C GLN A 41 -1.85 -3.66 -6.20
N TYR A 42 -2.59 -3.61 -7.31
CA TYR A 42 -3.04 -2.34 -7.87
C TYR A 42 -4.33 -2.46 -8.68
N GLN A 43 -5.06 -1.35 -8.77
CA GLN A 43 -6.31 -1.27 -9.52
C GLN A 43 -6.53 0.13 -10.08
N LEU A 44 -6.80 0.24 -11.39
CA LEU A 44 -7.09 1.53 -12.02
C LEU A 44 -8.44 2.05 -11.53
N LEU A 45 -8.48 3.32 -11.15
CA LEU A 45 -9.67 4.03 -10.70
C LEU A 45 -10.14 5.05 -11.74
N ASP A 46 -11.43 5.34 -11.76
CA ASP A 46 -12.02 6.44 -12.54
C ASP A 46 -11.98 7.76 -11.77
N GLU A 47 -12.48 8.83 -12.40
CA GLU A 47 -12.54 10.17 -11.80
C GLU A 47 -13.52 10.27 -10.60
N SER A 48 -14.26 9.22 -10.28
CA SER A 48 -15.09 9.15 -9.08
C SER A 48 -14.48 8.21 -8.03
N GLY A 49 -13.32 7.62 -8.30
CA GLY A 49 -12.67 6.62 -7.43
C GLY A 49 -13.24 5.21 -7.59
N ASN A 50 -14.10 4.93 -8.58
CA ASN A 50 -14.58 3.58 -8.82
C ASN A 50 -13.55 2.73 -9.60
N PRO A 51 -13.51 1.41 -9.40
CA PRO A 51 -12.68 0.52 -10.20
C PRO A 51 -13.01 0.55 -11.71
N LYS A 52 -12.01 0.78 -12.56
CA LYS A 52 -12.10 0.61 -14.03
C LYS A 52 -11.57 -0.73 -14.52
N THR A 53 -10.73 -1.38 -13.73
CA THR A 53 -10.15 -2.69 -14.06
C THR A 53 -10.33 -3.66 -12.90
N PRO A 54 -10.22 -4.97 -13.12
CA PRO A 54 -10.07 -5.92 -12.02
C PRO A 54 -8.83 -5.60 -11.16
N LEU A 55 -8.89 -5.95 -9.87
CA LEU A 55 -7.74 -5.89 -8.97
C LEU A 55 -6.66 -6.83 -9.50
N ARG A 56 -5.45 -6.29 -9.69
CA ARG A 56 -4.28 -7.09 -10.07
C ARG A 56 -3.45 -7.32 -8.83
N ILE A 57 -3.08 -8.58 -8.58
CA ILE A 57 -2.23 -8.98 -7.46
C ILE A 57 -1.06 -9.77 -8.04
N PHE A 58 0.13 -9.19 -7.97
CA PHE A 58 1.37 -9.90 -8.24
C PHE A 58 1.83 -10.58 -6.95
N LYS A 59 2.24 -11.85 -7.06
CA LYS A 59 2.58 -12.70 -5.93
C LYS A 59 3.98 -13.26 -6.15
N GLU A 60 4.87 -13.09 -5.19
CA GLU A 60 6.25 -13.53 -5.34
C GLU A 60 6.36 -15.06 -5.38
N TRP A 61 5.47 -15.77 -4.68
CA TRP A 61 5.48 -17.24 -4.61
C TRP A 61 5.06 -17.93 -5.90
N ASP A 62 4.49 -17.19 -6.86
CA ASP A 62 4.25 -17.70 -8.22
C ASP A 62 5.48 -17.53 -9.13
N THR A 63 6.40 -16.63 -8.78
CA THR A 63 7.56 -16.24 -9.60
C THR A 63 8.76 -15.92 -8.71
N SER A 64 8.98 -14.63 -8.40
CA SER A 64 9.96 -14.16 -7.43
C SER A 64 9.66 -12.72 -7.00
N GLU A 65 10.31 -12.24 -5.92
CA GLU A 65 10.24 -10.82 -5.53
C GLU A 65 10.78 -9.92 -6.65
N GLU A 66 11.86 -10.34 -7.31
CA GLU A 66 12.44 -9.62 -8.45
C GLU A 66 11.44 -9.45 -9.58
N ASP A 67 10.74 -10.52 -9.95
CA ASP A 67 9.80 -10.50 -11.09
C ASP A 67 8.61 -9.58 -10.84
N ILE A 68 8.04 -9.59 -9.64
CA ILE A 68 6.92 -8.71 -9.31
C ILE A 68 7.35 -7.24 -9.23
N ILE A 69 8.56 -6.98 -8.72
CA ILE A 69 9.15 -5.64 -8.70
C ILE A 69 9.44 -5.14 -10.13
N ARG A 70 10.00 -5.99 -11.00
CA ARG A 70 10.25 -5.64 -12.40
C ARG A 70 8.97 -5.25 -13.11
N LYS A 71 7.88 -6.01 -12.89
CA LYS A 71 6.56 -5.69 -13.45
C LYS A 71 6.07 -4.31 -13.01
N ILE A 72 6.09 -3.99 -11.72
CA ILE A 72 5.62 -2.67 -11.25
C ILE A 72 6.55 -1.53 -11.71
N ALA A 73 7.85 -1.78 -11.79
CA ALA A 73 8.83 -0.77 -12.20
C ALA A 73 8.64 -0.30 -13.65
N THR A 74 8.04 -1.13 -14.51
CA THR A 74 7.65 -0.69 -15.86
C THR A 74 6.56 0.38 -15.86
N MET A 75 5.76 0.47 -14.79
CA MET A 75 4.65 1.43 -14.64
C MET A 75 5.09 2.68 -13.86
N ILE A 76 5.90 2.52 -12.79
CA ILE A 76 6.47 3.65 -12.04
C ILE A 76 7.72 4.15 -12.78
N ASN A 77 7.49 5.01 -13.77
CA ASN A 77 8.50 5.47 -14.70
C ASN A 77 8.70 7.02 -14.58
N PRO A 78 9.93 7.50 -14.31
CA PRO A 78 10.20 8.94 -14.16
C PRO A 78 9.89 9.81 -15.38
N GLN A 79 9.85 9.22 -16.58
CA GLN A 79 9.49 9.91 -17.82
C GLN A 79 7.98 9.93 -18.09
N ARG A 80 7.18 9.19 -17.29
CA ARG A 80 5.73 8.99 -17.50
C ARG A 80 4.94 9.16 -16.19
N LEU A 81 5.22 10.25 -15.47
CA LEU A 81 4.72 10.53 -14.12
C LEU A 81 3.19 10.40 -13.96
N TRP A 82 2.43 10.71 -15.00
CA TRP A 82 0.96 10.77 -14.94
C TRP A 82 0.26 9.46 -15.37
N GLU A 83 1.02 8.45 -15.78
CA GLU A 83 0.49 7.14 -16.20
C GLU A 83 0.24 6.19 -15.01
N PHE A 84 0.84 6.47 -13.85
CA PHE A 84 0.66 5.70 -12.63
C PHE A 84 0.76 6.62 -11.40
N ILE A 85 -0.39 7.04 -10.87
CA ILE A 85 -0.48 7.83 -9.65
C ILE A 85 -0.92 6.89 -8.52
N PRO A 86 0.01 6.43 -7.65
CA PRO A 86 -0.35 5.56 -6.54
C PRO A 86 -1.25 6.30 -5.54
N VAL A 87 -2.34 5.64 -5.19
CA VAL A 87 -3.32 6.06 -4.19
C VAL A 87 -3.39 4.97 -3.13
N GLY A 88 -3.13 5.32 -1.87
CA GLY A 88 -3.11 4.36 -0.78
C GLY A 88 -3.14 5.01 0.59
N HIS A 89 -3.10 4.19 1.64
CA HIS A 89 -2.99 4.64 3.03
C HIS A 89 -1.55 4.41 3.49
N ASN A 90 -0.87 5.48 3.92
CA ASN A 90 0.54 5.44 4.30
C ASN A 90 1.47 5.06 3.12
N ILE A 91 1.12 5.49 1.90
CA ILE A 91 1.71 5.07 0.62
C ILE A 91 3.24 5.20 0.54
N TYR A 92 3.83 6.12 1.29
CA TYR A 92 5.28 6.32 1.32
C TYR A 92 6.02 5.20 2.04
N PHE A 93 5.35 4.42 2.89
CA PHE A 93 5.88 3.16 3.38
C PHE A 93 6.05 2.18 2.22
N ASP A 94 5.01 2.00 1.39
CA ASP A 94 5.02 1.05 0.27
C ASP A 94 6.01 1.46 -0.81
N LEU A 95 6.01 2.74 -1.19
CA LEU A 95 6.96 3.29 -2.16
C LEU A 95 8.41 3.25 -1.64
N GLY A 96 8.61 3.50 -0.35
CA GLY A 96 9.93 3.38 0.30
C GLY A 96 10.44 1.95 0.34
N MET A 97 9.57 0.99 0.71
CA MET A 97 9.84 -0.44 0.64
C MET A 97 10.18 -0.86 -0.79
N LEU A 98 9.35 -0.50 -1.77
CA LEU A 98 9.59 -0.80 -3.18
C LEU A 98 10.94 -0.25 -3.64
N LYS A 99 11.25 1.02 -3.37
CA LYS A 99 12.52 1.65 -3.75
C LYS A 99 13.73 0.87 -3.24
N GLU A 100 13.77 0.58 -1.95
CA GLU A 100 14.93 -0.06 -1.32
C GLU A 100 15.07 -1.53 -1.75
N ARG A 101 13.95 -2.25 -1.90
CA ARG A 101 13.96 -3.63 -2.38
C ARG A 101 14.31 -3.73 -3.87
N ALA A 102 13.82 -2.80 -4.69
CA ALA A 102 14.11 -2.74 -6.12
C ALA A 102 15.60 -2.48 -6.41
N ALA A 103 16.28 -1.72 -5.54
CA ALA A 103 17.71 -1.46 -5.66
C ALA A 103 18.58 -2.73 -5.62
N LEU A 104 18.13 -3.78 -4.91
CA LEU A 104 18.79 -5.08 -4.86
C LEU A 104 18.79 -5.80 -6.22
N TYR A 105 17.85 -5.44 -7.11
CA TYR A 105 17.67 -6.02 -8.45
C TYR A 105 18.11 -5.09 -9.57
N GLY A 106 18.89 -4.05 -9.24
CA GLY A 106 19.43 -3.08 -10.20
C GLY A 106 18.46 -2.00 -10.66
N ILE A 107 17.26 -1.92 -10.07
CA ILE A 107 16.27 -0.87 -10.37
C ILE A 107 16.41 0.23 -9.32
N ARG A 108 16.86 1.41 -9.72
CA ARG A 108 17.17 2.49 -8.79
C ARG A 108 16.22 3.66 -8.97
N TYR A 109 15.56 4.03 -7.87
CA TYR A 109 14.80 5.26 -7.75
C TYR A 109 15.54 6.23 -6.84
N SER A 110 15.61 7.51 -7.23
CA SER A 110 16.16 8.54 -6.35
C SER A 110 15.16 8.87 -5.24
N ASN A 111 15.65 9.34 -4.08
CA ASN A 111 14.78 9.88 -3.04
C ASN A 111 13.95 11.06 -3.56
N TRP A 112 14.58 11.92 -4.37
CA TRP A 112 13.90 13.08 -4.96
C TRP A 112 12.71 12.64 -5.82
N PHE A 113 12.90 11.62 -6.66
CA PHE A 113 11.83 11.07 -7.48
C PHE A 113 10.68 10.52 -6.62
N ILE A 114 10.95 9.60 -5.69
CA ILE A 114 9.89 8.93 -4.91
C ILE A 114 9.10 9.89 -4.03
N TYR A 115 9.77 10.87 -3.40
CA TYR A 115 9.15 11.71 -2.38
C TYR A 115 8.74 13.11 -2.88
N ASN A 116 9.13 13.51 -4.11
CA ASN A 116 8.85 14.86 -4.62
C ASN A 116 8.30 14.86 -6.05
N GLU A 117 8.84 14.05 -6.97
CA GLU A 117 8.44 14.10 -8.39
C GLU A 117 7.29 13.15 -8.73
N LEU A 118 7.22 11.98 -8.08
CA LEU A 118 6.17 10.99 -8.29
C LEU A 118 4.86 11.51 -7.67
N PRO A 119 3.85 11.88 -8.47
CA PRO A 119 2.56 12.26 -7.92
C PRO A 119 1.96 11.08 -7.17
N SER A 120 1.53 11.30 -5.93
CA SER A 120 0.91 10.25 -5.10
C SER A 120 -0.18 10.85 -4.21
N ILE A 121 -1.16 10.02 -3.86
CA ILE A 121 -2.26 10.39 -2.98
C ILE A 121 -2.19 9.51 -1.73
N ASP A 122 -1.72 10.07 -0.62
CA ASP A 122 -1.69 9.41 0.68
C ASP A 122 -2.88 9.83 1.53
N ILE A 123 -3.88 8.95 1.67
CA ILE A 123 -5.09 9.25 2.45
C ILE A 123 -4.88 9.21 3.96
N LYS A 124 -3.70 8.79 4.45
CA LYS A 124 -3.39 8.76 5.89
C LYS A 124 -3.55 10.15 6.52
N HIS A 125 -3.15 11.20 5.82
CA HIS A 125 -3.26 12.57 6.32
C HIS A 125 -4.71 13.03 6.42
N ILE A 126 -5.58 12.55 5.53
CA ILE A 126 -7.02 12.78 5.60
C ILE A 126 -7.59 12.06 6.83
N CYS A 127 -7.23 10.80 7.06
CA CYS A 127 -7.62 10.05 8.26
C CYS A 127 -7.17 10.75 9.56
N ILE A 128 -5.93 11.26 9.58
CA ILE A 128 -5.41 12.06 10.70
C ILE A 128 -6.26 13.32 10.92
N GLY A 129 -6.60 14.05 9.85
CA GLY A 129 -7.47 15.23 9.92
C GLY A 129 -8.86 14.89 10.49
N MET A 130 -9.49 13.82 9.99
CA MET A 130 -10.76 13.31 10.51
C MET A 130 -10.66 12.84 11.97
N ASN A 131 -9.47 12.41 12.40
CA ASN A 131 -9.17 12.04 13.79
C ASN A 131 -8.71 13.23 14.66
N SER A 132 -9.12 14.46 14.32
CA SER A 132 -8.73 15.67 15.07
C SER A 132 -7.21 15.83 15.18
N PHE A 133 -6.48 15.50 14.11
CA PHE A 133 -5.02 15.51 14.03
C PHE A 133 -4.29 14.59 15.04
N ARG A 134 -4.98 13.60 15.61
CA ARG A 134 -4.33 12.56 16.42
C ARG A 134 -3.73 11.48 15.52
N LEU A 135 -2.46 11.18 15.74
CA LEU A 135 -1.76 10.09 15.05
C LEU A 135 -2.21 8.70 15.52
N LYS A 136 -2.45 8.55 16.82
CA LYS A 136 -3.00 7.31 17.38
C LYS A 136 -4.43 7.13 16.88
N ASP A 137 -4.79 5.90 16.50
CA ASP A 137 -6.12 5.54 15.98
C ASP A 137 -6.46 6.22 14.64
N SER A 138 -5.44 6.53 13.82
CA SER A 138 -5.57 7.04 12.44
C SER A 138 -5.41 5.96 11.35
N GLY A 139 -5.39 4.69 11.75
CA GLY A 139 -5.28 3.54 10.85
C GLY A 139 -6.54 3.36 10.01
N LEU A 140 -6.40 2.79 8.81
CA LEU A 140 -7.51 2.57 7.88
C LEU A 140 -8.66 1.75 8.51
N ASP A 141 -8.34 0.83 9.43
CA ASP A 141 -9.31 0.03 10.19
C ASP A 141 -10.26 0.85 11.07
N LYS A 142 -9.91 2.11 11.38
CA LYS A 142 -10.77 3.03 12.14
C LYS A 142 -11.75 3.81 11.26
N PHE A 143 -11.55 3.80 9.95
CA PHE A 143 -12.34 4.57 8.98
C PHE A 143 -13.01 3.70 7.92
N SER A 144 -12.79 2.38 7.94
CA SER A 144 -13.33 1.41 6.99
C SER A 144 -13.86 0.18 7.72
N GLY A 145 -14.57 -0.71 7.01
CA GLY A 145 -15.08 -1.98 7.54
C GLY A 145 -13.99 -3.06 7.71
N LYS A 146 -12.70 -2.69 7.71
CA LYS A 146 -11.59 -3.63 7.77
C LYS A 146 -11.55 -4.35 9.13
N GLU A 147 -11.96 -5.62 9.15
CA GLU A 147 -12.04 -6.44 10.36
C GLU A 147 -10.68 -6.99 10.84
N THR A 148 -9.67 -7.09 9.95
CA THR A 148 -8.42 -7.81 10.22
C THR A 148 -7.20 -6.91 10.14
N SER A 149 -6.25 -7.10 11.06
CA SER A 149 -4.96 -6.39 11.03
C SER A 149 -3.97 -7.11 10.11
N GLY A 150 -3.25 -6.39 9.25
CA GLY A 150 -2.15 -6.95 8.42
C GLY A 150 -0.98 -7.54 9.22
N ARG A 151 -1.04 -7.47 10.56
CA ARG A 151 -0.07 -8.10 11.45
C ARG A 151 0.11 -9.59 11.20
N ASP A 152 -0.92 -10.31 10.77
CA ASP A 152 -0.86 -11.76 10.60
C ASP A 152 -0.27 -12.19 9.24
N VAL A 153 -0.15 -11.27 8.28
CA VAL A 153 0.35 -11.56 6.93
C VAL A 153 1.73 -12.24 6.93
N PRO A 154 2.74 -11.78 7.72
CA PRO A 154 4.02 -12.48 7.82
C PRO A 154 3.91 -13.92 8.36
N LEU A 155 2.96 -14.19 9.25
CA LEU A 155 2.74 -15.55 9.78
C LEU A 155 2.06 -16.44 8.75
N TRP A 156 1.03 -15.94 8.06
CA TRP A 156 0.38 -16.69 6.98
C TRP A 156 1.38 -17.02 5.88
N TYR A 157 2.26 -16.06 5.51
CA TYR A 157 3.31 -16.29 4.54
C TYR A 157 4.31 -17.37 5.01
N TYR A 158 4.77 -17.29 6.27
CA TYR A 158 5.66 -18.31 6.85
C TYR A 158 5.03 -19.72 6.83
N ARG A 159 3.73 -19.81 7.12
CA ARG A 159 2.96 -21.06 7.10
C ARG A 159 2.49 -21.47 5.69
N LYS A 160 2.79 -20.69 4.66
CA LYS A 160 2.33 -20.88 3.28
C LYS A 160 0.81 -20.88 3.14
N GLU A 161 0.11 -20.18 4.03
CA GLU A 161 -1.33 -19.97 3.99
C GLU A 161 -1.68 -18.85 3.00
N TYR A 162 -1.25 -18.99 1.74
CA TYR A 162 -1.32 -17.93 0.73
C TYR A 162 -2.75 -17.49 0.42
N ASP A 163 -3.73 -18.39 0.48
CA ASP A 163 -5.13 -18.06 0.25
C ASP A 163 -5.63 -17.00 1.25
N LYS A 164 -5.19 -17.05 2.51
CA LYS A 164 -5.54 -16.04 3.51
C LYS A 164 -4.97 -14.67 3.18
N ILE A 165 -3.76 -14.63 2.61
CA ILE A 165 -3.13 -13.37 2.18
C ILE A 165 -3.92 -12.78 1.01
N ILE A 166 -4.34 -13.61 0.06
CA ILE A 166 -5.14 -13.15 -1.08
C ILE A 166 -6.52 -12.66 -0.66
N ASP A 167 -7.19 -13.37 0.23
CA ASP A 167 -8.47 -12.94 0.81
C ASP A 167 -8.32 -11.62 1.56
N TYR A 168 -7.25 -11.47 2.35
CA TYR A 168 -6.95 -10.26 3.09
C TYR A 168 -6.71 -9.07 2.16
N VAL A 169 -5.79 -9.19 1.20
CA VAL A 169 -5.47 -8.12 0.22
C VAL A 169 -6.71 -7.73 -0.59
N THR A 170 -7.52 -8.70 -1.00
CA THR A 170 -8.75 -8.44 -1.78
C THR A 170 -9.78 -7.67 -0.95
N LYS A 171 -9.97 -8.04 0.32
CA LYS A 171 -10.88 -7.34 1.24
C LYS A 171 -10.37 -5.94 1.55
N GLU A 172 -9.08 -5.78 1.85
CA GLU A 172 -8.47 -4.48 2.11
C GLU A 172 -8.60 -3.54 0.91
N ALA A 173 -8.29 -4.02 -0.30
CA ALA A 173 -8.46 -3.23 -1.51
C ALA A 173 -9.90 -2.74 -1.69
N LYS A 174 -10.89 -3.62 -1.46
CA LYS A 174 -12.31 -3.26 -1.55
C LYS A 174 -12.70 -2.18 -0.54
N GLU A 175 -12.33 -2.36 0.72
CA GLU A 175 -12.63 -1.41 1.80
C GLU A 175 -11.93 -0.06 1.58
N PHE A 176 -10.67 -0.09 1.13
CA PHE A 176 -9.92 1.11 0.77
C PHE A 176 -10.64 1.88 -0.34
N ILE A 177 -11.00 1.22 -1.43
CA ILE A 177 -11.61 1.86 -2.61
C ILE A 177 -12.98 2.45 -2.26
N GLU A 178 -13.80 1.72 -1.49
CA GLU A 178 -15.09 2.22 -1.03
C GLU A 178 -14.92 3.47 -0.15
N PHE A 179 -13.94 3.47 0.75
CA PHE A 179 -13.64 4.65 1.55
C PHE A 179 -13.09 5.81 0.71
N TYR A 180 -12.17 5.54 -0.21
CA TYR A 180 -11.59 6.54 -1.11
C TYR A 180 -12.65 7.22 -1.99
N LYS A 181 -13.61 6.45 -2.52
CA LYS A 181 -14.77 6.96 -3.24
C LYS A 181 -15.57 7.95 -2.40
N ARG A 182 -15.88 7.60 -1.15
CA ARG A 182 -16.60 8.51 -0.24
C ARG A 182 -15.81 9.80 0.03
N LEU A 183 -14.49 9.70 0.17
CA LEU A 183 -13.63 10.89 0.31
C LEU A 183 -13.66 11.78 -0.94
N ARG A 184 -13.62 11.18 -2.14
CA ARG A 184 -13.74 11.90 -3.42
C ARG A 184 -15.05 12.65 -3.55
N GLU A 185 -16.14 12.07 -3.05
CA GLU A 185 -17.46 12.69 -3.07
C GLU A 185 -17.58 13.82 -2.02
N THR A 186 -17.09 13.60 -0.80
CA THR A 186 -17.36 14.48 0.35
C THR A 186 -16.36 15.63 0.55
N LEU A 187 -15.07 15.42 0.29
CA LEU A 187 -14.05 16.45 0.53
C LEU A 187 -14.19 17.70 -0.36
N PRO A 188 -14.58 17.60 -1.64
CA PRO A 188 -14.87 18.78 -2.44
C PRO A 188 -16.01 19.63 -1.87
N ASP A 189 -17.01 19.00 -1.25
CA ASP A 189 -18.13 19.72 -0.64
C ASP A 189 -17.70 20.42 0.65
N PHE A 190 -16.81 19.80 1.44
CA PHE A 190 -16.16 20.49 2.57
C PHE A 190 -15.44 21.76 2.10
N ARG A 191 -14.68 21.69 1.00
CA ARG A 191 -14.04 22.89 0.41
C ARG A 191 -15.05 23.97 0.05
N LYS A 192 -16.13 23.61 -0.65
CA LYS A 192 -17.18 24.55 -1.06
C LYS A 192 -17.88 25.19 0.14
N GLN A 193 -18.24 24.38 1.13
CA GLN A 193 -19.00 24.81 2.32
C GLN A 193 -18.27 25.92 3.09
N TYR A 194 -16.95 25.84 3.19
CA TYR A 194 -16.14 26.79 3.96
C TYR A 194 -15.43 27.84 3.08
N GLY A 195 -15.69 27.85 1.77
CA GLY A 195 -15.15 28.85 0.85
C GLY A 195 -13.63 28.81 0.70
N PHE A 196 -12.99 27.63 0.80
CA PHE A 196 -11.55 27.52 0.52
C PHE A 196 -11.31 27.62 -1.01
N PHE A 197 -10.48 28.57 -1.42
CA PHE A 197 -10.22 28.95 -2.80
C PHE A 197 -9.19 28.07 -3.50
#